data_AF-A0A1A8BBK4-F1
#
_entry.id   AF-A0A1A8BBK4-F1
#
_cell.length_a   1.000
_cell.length_b   1.000
_cell.length_c   1.000
_cell.angle_alpha   90.00
_cell.angle_beta   90.00
_cell.angle_gamma   90.00
#
_symmetry.space_group_name_H-M   'P 1'
#
loop_
_entity.id
_entity.type
_entity.pdbx_description
1 polymer ?
#
loop_
_entity_poly.entity_id
_entity_poly.type
_entity_poly.pdbx_seq_one_letter_code
_entity_poly.pdbx_strand_id
1 'polypeptide(L)'
;MLQVDFANSLIGGGVLDSGLLQEEILFLMNPELIVSRLFTEKLADNECLIITGSQQFSSYSGYSDNFEWTGPYEDQLDRDHWHRLKRQILAIDALHFRNRRDQYNMSHITRELNKAYCGFKKHHKHEEPDIATGKWGCGAFGGDAQLKALIQLMAAAKAGRGLAFFTFQDKGLTKELQEIYHLLTSEGTTVGKLFKLLDTYCTRQRRAEDSSQHLFDFIRLSITPSRSQL
;
A
#
# COMPACT_ATOMS: atom_id res chain seq x y z
N MET A 1 -4.59 3.69 -13.46
CA MET A 1 -3.82 3.06 -12.35
C MET A 1 -4.73 2.11 -11.60
N LEU A 2 -4.19 1.06 -11.00
CA LEU A 2 -4.87 0.22 -10.00
C LEU A 2 -4.83 0.93 -8.65
N GLN A 3 -5.99 1.30 -8.13
CA GLN A 3 -6.10 2.09 -6.89
C GLN A 3 -6.17 1.17 -5.69
N VAL A 4 -5.23 1.30 -4.75
CA VAL A 4 -5.22 0.46 -3.54
C VAL A 4 -6.16 1.03 -2.49
N ASP A 5 -7.10 0.19 -2.06
CA ASP A 5 -7.90 0.37 -0.87
C ASP A 5 -7.17 -0.26 0.34
N PHE A 6 -6.95 0.54 1.38
CA PHE A 6 -6.27 0.13 2.62
C PHE A 6 -7.26 -0.59 3.53
N ALA A 7 -7.71 -1.74 3.03
CA ALA A 7 -8.89 -2.41 3.51
C ALA A 7 -8.75 -3.02 4.92
N ASN A 8 -9.88 -3.25 5.56
CA ASN A 8 -10.03 -4.27 6.58
C ASN A 8 -10.22 -5.64 5.89
N SER A 9 -9.79 -6.72 6.56
CA SER A 9 -10.07 -8.09 6.10
C SER A 9 -11.57 -8.37 5.92
N LEU A 10 -12.44 -7.70 6.69
CA LEU A 10 -13.88 -7.59 6.42
C LEU A 10 -14.10 -6.32 5.58
N ILE A 11 -14.26 -6.51 4.28
CA ILE A 11 -14.28 -5.43 3.28
C ILE A 11 -15.22 -4.27 3.66
N GLY A 12 -14.79 -3.04 3.39
CA GLY A 12 -15.50 -1.81 3.72
C GLY A 12 -15.44 -1.43 5.20
N GLY A 13 -14.69 -2.17 6.02
CA GLY A 13 -14.42 -1.83 7.41
C GLY A 13 -15.67 -1.42 8.20
N GLY A 14 -15.61 -0.21 8.74
CA GLY A 14 -16.69 0.41 9.51
C GLY A 14 -17.66 1.28 8.70
N VAL A 15 -17.77 1.13 7.37
CA VAL A 15 -18.56 2.03 6.51
C VAL A 15 -20.06 2.11 6.87
N LEU A 16 -20.60 1.08 7.51
CA LEU A 16 -21.99 1.04 8.00
C LEU A 16 -22.11 1.35 9.51
N ASP A 17 -21.03 1.82 10.12
CA ASP A 17 -20.91 2.13 11.54
C ASP A 17 -20.16 3.46 11.73
N SER A 18 -19.08 3.48 12.51
CA SER A 18 -18.34 4.71 12.88
C SER A 18 -17.02 4.90 12.13
N GLY A 19 -16.70 4.05 11.15
CA GLY A 19 -15.45 4.15 10.39
C GLY A 19 -15.47 5.33 9.41
N LEU A 20 -14.40 6.13 9.40
CA LEU A 20 -14.27 7.28 8.50
C LEU A 20 -12.81 7.57 8.12
N LEU A 21 -12.07 6.50 7.81
CA LEU A 21 -10.68 6.57 7.33
C LEU A 21 -10.66 6.32 5.82
N GLN A 22 -9.50 5.93 5.27
CA GLN A 22 -9.33 5.83 3.82
C GLN A 22 -10.31 4.84 3.15
N GLU A 23 -10.51 3.64 3.71
CA GLU A 23 -11.42 2.63 3.15
C GLU A 23 -12.87 3.11 3.19
N GLU A 24 -13.34 3.58 4.35
CA GLU A 24 -14.74 4.01 4.49
C GLU A 24 -15.05 5.23 3.63
N ILE A 25 -14.15 6.22 3.57
CA ILE A 25 -14.31 7.38 2.68
C ILE A 25 -14.38 6.94 1.22
N LEU A 26 -13.53 6.00 0.79
CA LEU A 26 -13.57 5.47 -0.58
C LEU A 26 -14.93 4.84 -0.90
N PHE A 27 -15.49 4.05 0.03
CA PHE A 27 -16.79 3.42 -0.10
C PHE A 27 -17.94 4.43 -0.05
N LEU A 28 -17.84 5.52 0.72
CA LEU A 28 -18.85 6.59 0.70
C LEU A 28 -18.83 7.38 -0.61
N MET A 29 -17.65 7.61 -1.19
CA MET A 29 -17.54 8.29 -2.48
C MET A 29 -17.96 7.37 -3.64
N ASN A 30 -17.78 6.05 -3.50
CA ASN A 30 -18.12 5.02 -4.48
C ASN A 30 -19.07 3.98 -3.83
N PRO A 31 -20.34 4.32 -3.54
CA PRO A 31 -21.26 3.47 -2.76
C PRO A 31 -21.53 2.10 -3.37
N GLU A 32 -21.30 1.91 -4.68
CA GLU A 32 -21.37 0.60 -5.33
C GLU A 32 -20.38 -0.41 -4.73
N LEU A 33 -19.30 0.04 -4.07
CA LEU A 33 -18.37 -0.84 -3.37
C LEU A 33 -19.02 -1.52 -2.15
N ILE A 34 -20.02 -0.89 -1.52
CA ILE A 34 -20.66 -1.42 -0.29
C ILE A 34 -21.34 -2.77 -0.56
N VAL A 35 -21.86 -3.01 -1.77
CA VAL A 35 -22.51 -4.28 -2.14
C VAL A 35 -21.56 -5.47 -2.02
N SER A 36 -20.24 -5.26 -2.12
CA SER A 36 -19.25 -6.34 -1.94
C SER A 36 -19.35 -7.01 -0.57
N ARG A 37 -19.78 -6.28 0.46
CA ARG A 37 -19.99 -6.81 1.82
C ARG A 37 -21.06 -7.90 1.88
N LEU A 38 -22.00 -7.90 0.94
CA LEU A 38 -23.10 -8.87 0.90
C LEU A 38 -22.60 -10.29 0.58
N PHE A 39 -21.54 -10.41 -0.21
CA PHE A 39 -21.12 -11.69 -0.79
C PHE A 39 -19.61 -11.96 -0.71
N THR A 40 -18.83 -11.09 -0.08
CA THR A 40 -17.39 -11.30 0.13
C THR A 40 -17.15 -11.73 1.56
N GLU A 41 -16.64 -12.95 1.75
CA GLU A 41 -16.17 -13.42 3.06
C GLU A 41 -14.92 -12.65 3.52
N LYS A 42 -14.59 -12.74 4.81
CA LYS A 42 -13.36 -12.18 5.35
C LYS A 42 -12.15 -12.69 4.56
N LEU A 43 -11.33 -11.77 4.05
CA LEU A 43 -10.14 -12.10 3.28
C LEU A 43 -9.13 -12.89 4.13
N ALA A 44 -8.67 -14.03 3.59
CA ALA A 44 -7.52 -14.75 4.12
C ALA A 44 -6.19 -14.06 3.74
N ASP A 45 -5.08 -14.45 4.36
CA ASP A 45 -3.76 -13.84 4.15
C ASP A 45 -3.26 -13.89 2.69
N ASN A 46 -3.77 -14.81 1.88
CA ASN A 46 -3.42 -15.02 0.48
C ASN A 46 -4.50 -14.53 -0.51
N GLU A 47 -5.46 -13.75 -0.05
CA GLU A 47 -6.59 -13.27 -0.86
C GLU A 47 -6.62 -11.75 -1.00
N CYS A 48 -7.29 -11.26 -2.02
CA CYS A 48 -7.60 -9.85 -2.22
C CYS A 48 -8.93 -9.74 -2.97
N LEU A 49 -9.53 -8.55 -2.98
CA LEU A 49 -10.71 -8.27 -3.79
C LEU A 49 -10.38 -7.18 -4.81
N ILE A 50 -10.70 -7.43 -6.08
CA ILE A 50 -10.57 -6.46 -7.16
C ILE A 50 -11.96 -6.08 -7.65
N ILE A 51 -12.27 -4.79 -7.62
CA ILE A 51 -13.55 -4.25 -8.09
C ILE A 51 -13.26 -3.35 -9.28
N THR A 52 -13.94 -3.60 -10.41
CA THR A 52 -13.78 -2.82 -11.65
C THR A 52 -15.11 -2.22 -12.05
N GLY A 53 -15.12 -0.91 -12.32
CA GLY A 53 -16.29 -0.24 -12.88
C GLY A 53 -17.10 0.61 -11.91
N SER A 54 -16.70 0.71 -10.64
CA SER A 54 -17.43 1.54 -9.68
C SER A 54 -17.41 3.00 -10.08
N GLN A 55 -18.52 3.70 -9.88
CA GLN A 55 -18.66 5.15 -10.10
C GLN A 55 -18.42 5.93 -8.81
N GLN A 56 -17.78 7.10 -8.93
CA GLN A 56 -17.72 8.07 -7.86
C GLN A 56 -18.91 9.01 -7.99
N PHE A 57 -19.66 9.21 -6.90
CA PHE A 57 -20.89 10.02 -6.89
C PHE A 57 -20.75 11.33 -6.11
N SER A 58 -19.76 11.40 -5.23
CA SER A 58 -19.62 12.50 -4.27
C SER A 58 -18.21 13.06 -4.29
N SER A 59 -18.11 14.34 -3.95
CA SER A 59 -16.88 15.04 -3.61
C SER A 59 -16.81 15.22 -2.09
N TYR A 60 -15.60 15.29 -1.54
CA TYR A 60 -15.39 15.50 -0.12
C TYR A 60 -14.15 16.36 0.17
N SER A 61 -14.07 16.85 1.40
CA SER A 61 -12.88 17.46 2.00
C SER A 61 -12.64 16.84 3.39
N GLY A 62 -11.48 17.12 3.97
CA GLY A 62 -11.12 16.58 5.29
C GLY A 62 -10.86 15.07 5.31
N TYR A 63 -10.74 14.52 6.51
CA TYR A 63 -10.38 13.15 6.81
C TYR A 63 -10.69 12.82 8.28
N SER A 64 -11.32 11.68 8.58
CA SER A 64 -11.79 11.36 9.94
C SER A 64 -12.71 12.48 10.48
N ASP A 65 -12.40 13.06 11.63
CA ASP A 65 -13.31 13.90 12.40
C ASP A 65 -13.65 15.24 11.71
N ASN A 66 -12.86 15.65 10.72
CA ASN A 66 -13.12 16.85 9.92
C ASN A 66 -13.59 16.54 8.48
N PHE A 67 -13.99 15.29 8.22
CA PHE A 67 -14.57 14.91 6.93
C PHE A 67 -15.85 15.69 6.66
N GLU A 68 -15.99 16.17 5.42
CA GLU A 68 -17.16 16.90 4.97
C GLU A 68 -17.50 16.52 3.52
N TRP A 69 -18.78 16.25 3.25
CA TRP A 69 -19.29 16.11 1.89
C TRP A 69 -19.38 17.49 1.25
N THR A 70 -18.75 17.68 0.09
CA THR A 70 -18.64 18.99 -0.57
C THR A 70 -19.54 19.15 -1.79
N GLY A 71 -20.22 18.10 -2.23
CA GLY A 71 -21.12 18.16 -3.37
C GLY A 71 -21.19 16.86 -4.17
N PRO A 72 -22.09 16.79 -5.17
CA PRO A 72 -22.08 15.71 -6.15
C PRO A 72 -20.78 15.72 -6.96
N TYR A 73 -20.41 14.55 -7.51
CA TYR A 73 -19.31 14.40 -8.44
C TYR A 73 -19.83 13.79 -9.75
N GLU A 74 -19.54 14.44 -10.87
CA GLU A 74 -19.84 13.92 -12.21
C GLU A 74 -18.63 13.18 -12.75
N ASP A 75 -18.68 11.85 -12.68
CA ASP A 75 -17.59 10.99 -13.11
C ASP A 75 -17.39 11.04 -14.64
N GLN A 76 -16.21 11.50 -15.06
CA GLN A 76 -15.84 11.68 -16.46
C GLN A 76 -15.00 10.51 -17.02
N LEU A 77 -14.89 9.41 -16.26
CA LEU A 77 -14.15 8.25 -16.75
C LEU A 77 -14.83 7.59 -17.94
N ASP A 78 -14.04 7.27 -18.96
CA ASP A 78 -14.48 6.41 -20.05
C ASP A 78 -14.96 5.05 -19.53
N ARG A 79 -15.81 4.41 -20.33
CA ARG A 79 -16.20 3.02 -20.15
C ARG A 79 -15.37 2.08 -21.04
N ASP A 80 -15.15 0.86 -20.57
CA ASP A 80 -14.56 -0.22 -21.37
C ASP A 80 -15.61 -0.89 -22.28
N HIS A 81 -15.21 -1.94 -23.00
CA HIS A 81 -16.09 -2.67 -23.92
C HIS A 81 -17.16 -3.52 -23.21
N TRP A 82 -17.12 -3.64 -21.88
CA TRP A 82 -18.17 -4.22 -21.03
C TRP A 82 -19.02 -3.15 -20.35
N HIS A 83 -18.90 -1.89 -20.77
CA HIS A 83 -19.60 -0.74 -20.22
C HIS A 83 -19.28 -0.44 -18.75
N ARG A 84 -18.16 -0.95 -18.22
CA ARG A 84 -17.66 -0.62 -16.88
C ARG A 84 -16.84 0.65 -16.94
N LEU A 85 -16.94 1.54 -15.96
CA LEU A 85 -16.00 2.67 -15.87
C LEU A 85 -14.57 2.13 -15.77
N LYS A 86 -13.60 2.81 -16.41
CA LYS A 86 -12.18 2.42 -16.37
C LYS A 86 -11.51 2.76 -15.03
N ARG A 87 -12.14 2.34 -13.93
CA ARG A 87 -11.65 2.39 -12.55
C ARG A 87 -11.44 0.97 -12.06
N GLN A 88 -10.27 0.70 -11.47
CA GLN A 88 -9.98 -0.54 -10.78
C GLN A 88 -9.52 -0.22 -9.35
N ILE A 89 -10.20 -0.84 -8.39
CA ILE A 89 -9.91 -0.74 -6.96
C ILE A 89 -9.47 -2.12 -6.47
N LEU A 90 -8.35 -2.15 -5.74
CA LEU A 90 -7.78 -3.34 -5.13
C LEU A 90 -7.85 -3.20 -3.61
N ALA A 91 -8.66 -4.04 -2.96
CA ALA A 91 -8.70 -4.15 -1.51
C ALA A 91 -7.69 -5.19 -1.02
N ILE A 92 -6.73 -4.72 -0.20
CA ILE A 92 -5.76 -5.56 0.52
C ILE A 92 -5.67 -5.12 1.99
N ASP A 93 -5.80 -6.07 2.90
CA ASP A 93 -5.78 -5.81 4.34
C ASP A 93 -4.36 -5.92 4.92
N ALA A 94 -3.94 -4.91 5.69
CA ALA A 94 -2.69 -4.94 6.44
C ALA A 94 -2.88 -5.64 7.81
N LEU A 95 -1.80 -6.17 8.39
CA LEU A 95 -1.80 -6.58 9.79
C LEU A 95 -1.94 -5.35 10.70
N HIS A 96 -2.63 -5.54 11.82
CA HIS A 96 -2.75 -4.53 12.87
C HIS A 96 -1.69 -4.76 13.95
N PHE A 97 -0.78 -3.80 14.11
CA PHE A 97 0.30 -3.85 15.09
C PHE A 97 0.02 -2.93 16.29
N ARG A 98 -0.29 -3.53 17.44
CA ARG A 98 -0.41 -2.79 18.71
C ARG A 98 0.95 -2.30 19.22
N ASN A 99 1.98 -3.11 19.03
CA ASN A 99 3.36 -2.73 19.29
C ASN A 99 4.12 -2.58 17.97
N ARG A 100 4.61 -1.37 17.70
CA ARG A 100 5.33 -1.06 16.46
C ARG A 100 6.56 -1.93 16.23
N ARG A 101 7.15 -2.53 17.27
CA ARG A 101 8.33 -3.42 17.09
C ARG A 101 7.96 -4.76 16.47
N ASP A 102 6.73 -5.22 16.64
CA ASP A 102 6.30 -6.56 16.20
C ASP A 102 6.34 -6.70 14.67
N GLN A 103 6.17 -5.60 13.94
CA GLN A 103 6.22 -5.61 12.47
C GLN A 103 7.62 -5.91 11.91
N TYR A 104 8.68 -5.69 12.69
CA TYR A 104 10.07 -6.04 12.35
C TYR A 104 10.35 -7.51 12.66
N ASN A 105 9.48 -8.37 12.15
CA ASN A 105 9.57 -9.81 12.18
C ASN A 105 9.37 -10.34 10.75
N MET A 106 10.27 -11.23 10.31
CA MET A 106 10.21 -11.76 8.94
C MET A 106 8.94 -12.54 8.62
N SER A 107 8.25 -13.15 9.60
CA SER A 107 6.94 -13.77 9.34
C SER A 107 5.90 -12.72 8.94
N HIS A 108 5.85 -11.60 9.67
CA HIS A 108 4.96 -10.49 9.37
C HIS A 108 5.33 -9.79 8.06
N ILE A 109 6.62 -9.50 7.83
CA ILE A 109 7.08 -8.90 6.55
C ILE A 109 6.72 -9.81 5.37
N THR A 110 6.89 -11.12 5.50
CA THR A 110 6.54 -12.08 4.45
C THR A 110 5.04 -12.12 4.20
N ARG A 111 4.21 -12.08 5.25
CA ARG A 111 2.75 -11.99 5.13
C ARG A 111 2.35 -10.75 4.34
N GLU A 112 2.86 -9.58 4.73
CA GLU A 112 2.52 -8.31 4.10
C GLU A 112 3.02 -8.22 2.65
N LEU A 113 4.20 -8.76 2.37
CA LEU A 113 4.75 -8.88 1.02
C LEU A 113 3.87 -9.77 0.13
N ASN A 114 3.44 -10.92 0.64
CA ASN A 114 2.57 -11.85 -0.07
C ASN A 114 1.17 -11.26 -0.32
N LYS A 115 0.60 -10.56 0.66
CA LYS A 115 -0.68 -9.85 0.52
C LYS A 115 -0.61 -8.77 -0.56
N ALA A 116 0.40 -7.91 -0.51
CA ALA A 116 0.61 -6.89 -1.54
C ALA A 116 0.84 -7.54 -2.92
N TYR A 117 1.68 -8.58 -3.00
CA TYR A 117 1.92 -9.30 -4.24
C TYR A 117 0.66 -9.98 -4.79
N CYS A 118 -0.18 -10.57 -3.93
CA CYS A 118 -1.46 -11.18 -4.31
C CYS A 118 -2.32 -10.19 -5.09
N GLY A 119 -2.45 -8.95 -4.59
CA GLY A 119 -3.22 -7.91 -5.26
C GLY A 119 -2.51 -7.28 -6.47
N PHE A 120 -1.18 -7.18 -6.45
CA PHE A 120 -0.43 -6.52 -7.52
C PHE A 120 -0.13 -7.42 -8.71
N LYS A 121 -0.15 -8.74 -8.52
CA LYS A 121 0.17 -9.73 -9.54
C LYS A 121 -0.71 -9.54 -10.78
N LYS A 122 -0.07 -9.54 -11.96
CA LYS A 122 -0.79 -9.52 -13.24
C LYS A 122 -1.53 -10.85 -13.45
N HIS A 123 -2.78 -10.77 -13.83
CA HIS A 123 -3.65 -11.90 -14.18
C HIS A 123 -3.72 -12.12 -15.69
N HIS A 124 -3.60 -11.07 -16.49
CA HIS A 124 -3.72 -11.15 -17.95
C HIS A 124 -2.39 -10.95 -18.66
N LYS A 125 -2.29 -11.47 -19.90
CA LYS A 125 -1.12 -11.26 -20.78
C LYS A 125 -1.03 -9.83 -21.33
N HIS A 126 -2.07 -9.02 -21.16
CA HIS A 126 -2.12 -7.63 -21.59
C HIS A 126 -1.49 -6.70 -20.54
N GLU A 127 -1.23 -5.46 -20.95
CA GLU A 127 -0.78 -4.41 -20.03
C GLU A 127 -1.86 -4.14 -18.98
N GLU A 128 -1.52 -4.41 -17.72
CA GLU A 128 -2.31 -3.98 -16.57
C GLU A 128 -1.77 -2.65 -16.04
N PRO A 129 -2.63 -1.77 -15.54
CA PRO A 129 -2.24 -0.41 -15.16
C PRO A 129 -1.21 -0.41 -14.02
N ASP A 130 -0.38 0.62 -13.91
CA ASP A 130 0.49 0.77 -12.74
C ASP A 130 -0.31 1.02 -11.45
N ILE A 131 0.33 0.79 -10.30
CA ILE A 131 -0.31 0.78 -8.98
C ILE A 131 -0.30 2.20 -8.39
N ALA A 132 -1.44 2.67 -7.90
CA ALA A 132 -1.57 3.90 -7.10
C ALA A 132 -1.88 3.52 -5.65
N THR A 133 -0.95 3.82 -4.74
CA THR A 133 -1.03 3.41 -3.33
C THR A 133 -0.44 4.49 -2.41
N GLY A 134 -0.29 4.20 -1.11
CA GLY A 134 0.35 5.09 -0.16
C GLY A 134 0.67 4.39 1.16
N LYS A 135 0.36 5.07 2.26
CA LYS A 135 0.61 4.65 3.66
C LYS A 135 -0.28 3.48 4.13
N TRP A 136 -0.32 2.39 3.36
CA TRP A 136 -1.09 1.18 3.61
C TRP A 136 -0.81 0.60 5.00
N GLY A 137 -1.85 0.52 5.85
CA GLY A 137 -1.76 0.00 7.22
C GLY A 137 -0.98 0.86 8.22
N CYS A 138 -0.61 2.10 7.88
CA CYS A 138 0.25 2.94 8.75
C CYS A 138 -0.52 3.88 9.69
N GLY A 139 -1.83 4.05 9.47
CA GLY A 139 -2.70 4.86 10.32
C GLY A 139 -3.20 4.06 11.52
N ALA A 140 -4.50 3.78 11.55
CA ALA A 140 -5.14 3.02 12.63
C ALA A 140 -4.50 1.64 12.90
N PHE A 141 -3.78 1.07 11.94
CA PHE A 141 -3.18 -0.28 12.05
C PHE A 141 -1.72 -0.26 12.55
N GLY A 142 -1.14 0.93 12.81
CA GLY A 142 0.15 1.05 13.51
C GLY A 142 1.39 0.65 12.71
N GLY A 143 1.28 0.42 11.41
CA GLY A 143 2.40 0.11 10.52
C GLY A 143 3.39 1.27 10.37
N ASP A 144 4.64 0.93 10.10
CA ASP A 144 5.72 1.84 9.78
C ASP A 144 5.72 2.15 8.27
N ALA A 145 5.67 3.44 7.93
CA ALA A 145 5.53 3.87 6.54
C ALA A 145 6.77 3.59 5.68
N GLN A 146 7.98 3.61 6.26
CA GLN A 146 9.21 3.26 5.56
C GLN A 146 9.22 1.77 5.19
N LEU A 147 8.92 0.90 6.16
CA LEU A 147 8.82 -0.54 5.96
C LEU A 147 7.73 -0.89 4.94
N LYS A 148 6.52 -0.32 5.11
CA LYS A 148 5.39 -0.57 4.21
C LYS A 148 5.65 -0.10 2.78
N ALA A 149 6.38 0.99 2.58
CA ALA A 149 6.78 1.42 1.25
C ALA A 149 7.76 0.44 0.58
N LEU A 150 8.76 -0.05 1.31
CA LEU A 150 9.70 -1.06 0.78
C LEU A 150 9.01 -2.38 0.46
N ILE A 151 8.07 -2.83 1.29
CA ILE A 151 7.25 -4.03 1.04
C ILE A 151 6.46 -3.87 -0.26
N GLN A 152 5.79 -2.73 -0.45
CA GLN A 152 5.01 -2.47 -1.65
C GLN A 152 5.90 -2.32 -2.90
N LEU A 153 7.08 -1.70 -2.79
CA LEU A 153 8.07 -1.61 -3.87
C LEU A 153 8.56 -3.01 -4.29
N MET A 154 8.89 -3.88 -3.32
CA MET A 154 9.29 -5.26 -3.61
C MET A 154 8.18 -6.06 -4.30
N ALA A 155 6.93 -5.93 -3.81
CA ALA A 155 5.77 -6.59 -4.41
C ALA A 155 5.52 -6.09 -5.85
N ALA A 156 5.52 -4.78 -6.07
CA ALA A 156 5.32 -4.16 -7.39
C ALA A 156 6.42 -4.54 -8.37
N ALA A 157 7.69 -4.49 -7.94
CA ALA A 157 8.83 -4.94 -8.74
C ALA A 157 8.70 -6.42 -9.13
N LYS A 158 8.29 -7.28 -8.19
CA LYS A 158 8.06 -8.70 -8.48
C LYS A 158 6.87 -8.93 -9.43
N ALA A 159 5.85 -8.08 -9.38
CA ALA A 159 4.71 -8.10 -10.29
C ALA A 159 4.99 -7.44 -11.66
N GLY A 160 6.14 -6.77 -11.82
CA GLY A 160 6.50 -6.05 -13.04
C GLY A 160 5.57 -4.87 -13.33
N ARG A 161 5.20 -4.10 -12.29
CA ARG A 161 4.32 -2.92 -12.38
C ARG A 161 5.01 -1.71 -11.77
N GLY A 162 4.78 -0.54 -12.36
CA GLY A 162 5.12 0.74 -11.76
C GLY A 162 4.29 1.01 -10.50
N LEU A 163 4.80 1.89 -9.63
CA LEU A 163 4.20 2.24 -8.35
C LEU A 163 4.21 3.76 -8.17
N ALA A 164 3.03 4.37 -8.11
CA ALA A 164 2.82 5.73 -7.64
C ALA A 164 2.47 5.70 -6.14
N PHE A 165 3.36 6.24 -5.31
CA PHE A 165 3.19 6.26 -3.85
C PHE A 165 2.80 7.66 -3.36
N PHE A 166 1.61 7.80 -2.80
CA PHE A 166 1.08 9.04 -2.25
C PHE A 166 1.33 9.11 -0.73
N THR A 167 2.11 10.09 -0.29
CA THR A 167 2.54 10.25 1.12
C THR A 167 1.57 11.05 1.98
N PHE A 168 0.49 11.56 1.38
CA PHE A 168 -0.54 12.37 2.06
C PHE A 168 0.07 13.61 2.74
N GLN A 169 0.65 14.51 1.92
CA GLN A 169 1.30 15.77 2.33
C GLN A 169 2.55 15.66 3.21
N ASP A 170 3.00 14.44 3.52
CA ASP A 170 4.23 14.19 4.27
C ASP A 170 5.47 14.39 3.39
N LYS A 171 5.95 15.64 3.36
CA LYS A 171 7.12 16.05 2.55
C LYS A 171 8.42 15.36 3.00
N GLY A 172 8.53 15.03 4.29
CA GLY A 172 9.69 14.33 4.84
C GLY A 172 9.79 12.92 4.26
N LEU A 173 8.70 12.15 4.39
CA LEU A 173 8.62 10.82 3.81
C LEU A 173 8.77 10.85 2.28
N THR A 174 8.21 11.85 1.59
CA THR A 174 8.40 11.98 0.13
C THR A 174 9.88 12.04 -0.25
N LYS A 175 10.64 12.92 0.43
CA LYS A 175 12.08 13.08 0.17
C LYS A 175 12.83 11.79 0.47
N GLU A 176 12.58 11.20 1.63
CA GLU A 176 13.20 9.94 2.04
C GLU A 176 12.93 8.79 1.07
N LEU A 177 11.69 8.67 0.56
CA LEU A 177 11.32 7.67 -0.43
C LEU A 177 12.00 7.90 -1.78
N GLN A 178 12.15 9.15 -2.21
CA GLN A 178 12.87 9.47 -3.44
C GLN A 178 14.35 9.09 -3.32
N GLU A 179 14.99 9.43 -2.20
CA GLU A 179 16.39 9.10 -1.94
C GLU A 179 16.63 7.59 -1.87
N ILE A 180 15.80 6.85 -1.12
CA ILE A 180 15.96 5.40 -0.98
C ILE A 180 15.70 4.69 -2.30
N TYR A 181 14.68 5.12 -3.07
CA TYR A 181 14.40 4.54 -4.38
C TYR A 181 15.53 4.81 -5.37
N HIS A 182 16.08 6.03 -5.38
CA HIS A 182 17.24 6.37 -6.20
C HIS A 182 18.44 5.49 -5.87
N LEU A 183 18.78 5.34 -4.60
CA LEU A 183 19.87 4.46 -4.15
C LEU A 183 19.66 2.99 -4.57
N LEU A 184 18.46 2.46 -4.32
CA LEU A 184 18.14 1.08 -4.65
C LEU A 184 18.27 0.80 -6.15
N THR A 185 17.81 1.74 -6.98
CA THR A 185 17.84 1.61 -8.44
C THR A 185 19.24 1.85 -9.02
N SER A 186 19.98 2.85 -8.54
CA SER A 186 21.34 3.15 -9.01
C SER A 186 22.31 2.00 -8.75
N GLU A 187 22.17 1.32 -7.61
CA GLU A 187 23.03 0.19 -7.22
C GLU A 187 22.51 -1.18 -7.71
N GLY A 188 21.46 -1.19 -8.54
CA GLY A 188 20.89 -2.44 -9.06
C GLY A 188 20.46 -3.41 -7.94
N THR A 189 19.88 -2.87 -6.87
CA THR A 189 19.45 -3.66 -5.71
C THR A 189 18.23 -4.49 -6.10
N THR A 190 18.39 -5.82 -6.11
CA THR A 190 17.28 -6.72 -6.42
C THR A 190 16.33 -6.89 -5.23
N VAL A 191 15.09 -7.31 -5.49
CA VAL A 191 14.11 -7.68 -4.46
C VAL A 191 14.72 -8.66 -3.45
N GLY A 192 15.46 -9.67 -3.92
CA GLY A 192 16.11 -10.66 -3.05
C GLY A 192 17.21 -10.06 -2.16
N LYS A 193 17.97 -9.07 -2.64
CA LYS A 193 18.95 -8.35 -1.81
C LYS A 193 18.26 -7.50 -0.74
N LEU A 194 17.23 -6.74 -1.12
CA LEU A 194 16.47 -5.90 -0.19
C LEU A 194 15.77 -6.73 0.89
N PHE A 195 15.17 -7.88 0.53
CA PHE A 195 14.56 -8.80 1.48
C PHE A 195 15.58 -9.30 2.54
N LYS A 196 16.81 -9.63 2.13
CA LYS A 196 17.89 -10.03 3.06
C LYS A 196 18.37 -8.89 3.96
N LEU A 197 18.36 -7.65 3.46
CA LEU A 197 18.64 -6.47 4.28
C LEU A 197 17.56 -6.30 5.36
N LEU A 198 16.29 -6.48 5.03
CA LEU A 198 15.21 -6.44 6.02
C LEU A 198 15.35 -7.54 7.09
N ASP A 199 15.72 -8.76 6.71
CA ASP A 199 15.99 -9.84 7.68
C ASP A 199 17.14 -9.50 8.63
N THR A 200 18.20 -8.90 8.09
CA THR A 200 19.34 -8.41 8.89
C THR A 200 18.90 -7.32 9.86
N TYR A 201 18.12 -6.34 9.39
CA TYR A 201 17.58 -5.26 10.22
C TYR A 201 16.66 -5.80 11.34
N CYS A 202 15.74 -6.72 11.01
CA CYS A 202 14.87 -7.37 11.98
C CYS A 202 15.67 -8.12 13.05
N THR A 203 16.76 -8.77 12.66
CA THR A 203 17.64 -9.46 13.61
C THR A 203 18.33 -8.49 14.56
N ARG A 204 18.81 -7.33 14.07
CA ARG A 204 19.38 -6.27 14.94
C ARG A 204 18.35 -5.68 15.89
N GLN A 205 17.14 -5.41 15.40
CA GLN A 205 16.06 -4.87 16.22
C GLN A 205 15.66 -5.83 17.35
N ARG A 206 15.63 -7.14 17.09
CA ARG A 206 15.35 -8.16 18.13
C ARG A 206 16.42 -8.24 19.21
N ARG A 207 17.68 -8.02 18.86
CA ARG A 207 18.81 -8.07 19.82
C ARG A 207 18.99 -6.76 20.60
N ALA A 208 18.20 -5.73 20.29
CA ALA A 208 18.33 -4.39 20.84
C ALA A 208 19.74 -3.79 20.68
N GLU A 209 20.52 -4.29 19.71
CA GLU A 209 21.91 -3.87 19.45
C GLU A 209 21.97 -2.41 18.94
N ASP A 210 20.87 -1.90 18.38
CA ASP A 210 20.71 -0.50 17.97
C ASP A 210 19.22 -0.13 17.82
N SER A 211 18.50 -0.03 18.93
CA SER A 211 17.05 0.26 18.92
C SER A 211 16.69 1.66 18.39
N SER A 212 17.68 2.51 18.14
CA SER A 212 17.52 3.90 17.67
C SER A 212 17.66 4.06 16.16
N GLN A 213 18.31 3.13 15.46
CA GLN A 213 18.56 3.29 14.03
C GLN A 213 17.29 3.07 13.20
N HIS A 214 16.90 4.08 12.42
CA HIS A 214 15.78 4.00 11.48
C HIS A 214 16.11 3.10 10.28
N LEU A 215 15.07 2.49 9.69
CA LEU A 215 15.21 1.49 8.63
C LEU A 215 15.94 2.04 7.39
N PHE A 216 15.58 3.23 6.93
CA PHE A 216 16.24 3.81 5.76
C PHE A 216 17.71 4.15 6.01
N ASP A 217 18.07 4.58 7.21
CA ASP A 217 19.47 4.84 7.56
C ASP A 217 20.29 3.56 7.57
N PHE A 218 19.73 2.48 8.13
CA PHE A 218 20.34 1.15 8.05
C PHE A 218 20.58 0.73 6.60
N ILE A 219 19.62 0.92 5.71
CA ILE A 219 19.75 0.55 4.28
C ILE A 219 20.80 1.42 3.60
N ARG A 220 20.81 2.74 3.81
CA ARG A 220 21.81 3.67 3.26
C ARG A 220 23.23 3.27 3.65
N LEU A 221 23.44 2.84 4.90
CA LEU A 221 24.74 2.38 5.38
C LEU A 221 25.12 0.99 4.83
N SER A 222 24.13 0.15 4.56
CA SER A 222 24.34 -1.23 4.10
C SER A 222 24.57 -1.32 2.58
N ILE A 223 24.02 -0.40 1.81
CA ILE A 223 24.23 -0.30 0.37
C ILE A 223 25.33 0.73 0.14
N THR A 224 26.57 0.26 0.03
CA THR A 224 27.68 1.14 -0.34
C THR A 224 27.51 1.53 -1.82
N PRO A 225 27.51 2.83 -2.16
CA PRO A 225 27.54 3.25 -3.55
C PRO A 225 28.76 2.65 -4.22
N SER A 226 28.57 2.00 -5.36
CA SER A 226 29.67 1.63 -6.23
C SER A 226 30.47 2.92 -6.47
N ARG A 227 31.72 3.00 -5.98
CA ARG A 227 32.59 4.15 -6.24
C ARG A 227 32.51 4.40 -7.73
N SER A 228 31.96 5.55 -8.10
CA SER A 228 31.94 6.03 -9.48
C SER A 228 33.35 5.82 -10.01
N GLN A 229 33.48 4.94 -11.00
CA GLN A 229 34.71 4.90 -11.78
C GLN A 229 34.83 6.31 -12.39
N LEU A 230 35.96 6.94 -12.06
CA LEU A 230 36.40 8.28 -12.44
C LEU A 230 36.04 8.66 -13.87
#